data_AF-A0A3R8JPI8-F1
#
_entry.id   AF-A0A3R8JPI8-F1
#
_cell.length_a   1.000
_cell.length_b   1.000
_cell.length_c   1.000
_cell.angle_alpha   90.00
_cell.angle_beta   90.00
_cell.angle_gamma   90.00
#
_symmetry.space_group_name_H-M   'P 1'
#
loop_
_entity.id
_entity.type
_entity.pdbx_description
1 polymer ?
#
loop_
_entity_poly.entity_id
_entity_poly.type
_entity_poly.pdbx_seq_one_letter_code
_entity_poly.pdbx_strand_id
1 'polypeptide(L)'
;MTYAYQEIYLSKAQSVLGDVFDYAVNICGISGNDFVKLFIVSSVRKRMENGEPSCLAGKSGIEIVREIVEETKGQKLQIKPKDRFKRSREYRIGWAASYYQWYSGRKYHDIFKAISFEDLQKMYYTLHEADITKFVDIVDSKIKEHFPETNLKRIRTAYGFTQVELAECSGVSLRSIQMYEQRNKNINKASVDTVYSLAKVFGCTMEDLIKIYVSVSKGSHSNR
;
A
#
# COMPACT_ATOMS: atom_id res chain seq x y z
N MET A 1 -16.99 -4.92 -4.29
CA MET A 1 -15.64 -4.31 -4.27
C MET A 1 -15.30 -4.05 -2.82
N THR A 2 -14.18 -4.55 -2.34
CA THR A 2 -13.72 -4.28 -0.96
C THR A 2 -12.52 -3.35 -1.05
N TYR A 3 -12.78 -2.06 -0.89
CA TYR A 3 -11.74 -1.04 -0.80
C TYR A 3 -11.12 -1.04 0.60
N ALA A 4 -9.96 -0.41 0.76
CA ALA A 4 -9.29 -0.33 2.05
C ALA A 4 -10.17 0.35 3.13
N TYR A 5 -10.97 1.33 2.72
CA TYR A 5 -11.89 2.09 3.58
C TYR A 5 -13.00 2.73 2.74
N GLN A 6 -13.96 3.40 3.39
CA GLN A 6 -15.10 4.02 2.72
C GLN A 6 -14.68 5.13 1.73
N GLU A 7 -15.27 5.13 0.53
CA GLU A 7 -14.94 6.04 -0.56
C GLU A 7 -15.07 7.53 -0.20
N ILE A 8 -15.94 7.87 0.76
CA ILE A 8 -16.12 9.25 1.24
C ILE A 8 -14.82 9.90 1.74
N TYR A 9 -13.84 9.10 2.16
CA TYR A 9 -12.54 9.57 2.62
C TYR A 9 -11.49 9.64 1.52
N LEU A 10 -11.73 9.04 0.35
CA LEU A 10 -10.72 8.89 -0.72
C LEU A 10 -10.14 10.23 -1.15
N SER A 11 -11.00 11.20 -1.54
CA SER A 11 -10.54 12.50 -2.03
C SER A 11 -9.65 13.23 -1.01
N LYS A 12 -9.99 13.12 0.28
CA LYS A 12 -9.20 13.70 1.37
C LYS A 12 -7.89 12.94 1.58
N ALA A 13 -7.93 11.60 1.61
CA ALA A 13 -6.75 10.75 1.74
C ALA A 13 -5.71 11.03 0.65
N GLN A 14 -6.15 11.14 -0.60
CA GLN A 14 -5.27 11.44 -1.73
C GLN A 14 -4.68 12.83 -1.65
N SER A 15 -5.49 13.82 -1.25
CA SER A 15 -5.00 15.20 -1.07
C SER A 15 -3.97 15.27 0.04
N VAL A 16 -4.25 14.66 1.19
CA VAL A 16 -3.35 14.60 2.33
C VAL A 16 -2.04 13.90 1.98
N LEU A 17 -2.08 12.71 1.37
CA LEU A 17 -0.83 12.01 1.01
C LEU A 17 -0.05 12.77 -0.06
N GLY A 18 -0.73 13.46 -0.97
CA GLY A 18 -0.11 14.39 -1.91
C GLY A 18 0.65 15.50 -1.18
N ASP A 19 -0.01 16.20 -0.25
CA ASP A 19 0.61 17.29 0.53
C ASP A 19 1.78 16.80 1.38
N VAL A 20 1.68 15.58 1.93
CA VAL A 20 2.75 14.92 2.70
C VAL A 20 4.02 14.78 1.86
N PHE A 21 3.92 14.19 0.66
CA PHE A 21 5.07 14.02 -0.22
C PHE A 21 5.57 15.36 -0.78
N ASP A 22 4.67 16.29 -1.09
CA ASP A 22 5.06 17.60 -1.55
C ASP A 22 5.90 18.36 -0.52
N TYR A 23 5.39 18.43 0.72
CA TYR A 23 6.07 19.14 1.80
C TYR A 23 7.39 18.47 2.16
N ALA A 24 7.41 17.14 2.32
CA ALA A 24 8.62 16.42 2.69
C ALA A 24 9.76 16.61 1.68
N VAL A 25 9.45 16.52 0.38
CA VAL A 25 10.47 16.58 -0.66
C VAL A 25 10.82 18.02 -1.02
N ASN A 26 9.81 18.83 -1.37
CA ASN A 26 10.06 20.15 -1.93
C ASN A 26 10.32 21.24 -0.88
N ILE A 27 9.86 21.05 0.36
CA ILE A 27 10.04 22.04 1.45
C ILE A 27 11.06 21.55 2.49
N CYS A 28 11.00 20.30 2.91
CA CYS A 28 11.94 19.76 3.89
C CYS A 28 13.27 19.28 3.29
N GLY A 29 13.35 19.15 1.95
CA GLY A 29 14.57 18.70 1.27
C GLY A 29 14.91 17.24 1.54
N ILE A 30 13.95 16.42 1.98
CA ILE A 30 14.14 14.99 2.19
C ILE A 30 13.96 14.31 0.83
N SER A 31 14.92 13.49 0.39
CA SER A 31 14.75 12.77 -0.87
C SER A 31 13.49 11.90 -0.83
N GLY A 32 12.79 11.76 -1.96
CA GLY A 32 11.52 11.02 -1.99
C GLY A 32 11.67 9.56 -1.54
N ASN A 33 12.75 8.87 -1.95
CA ASN A 33 13.05 7.52 -1.51
C ASN A 33 13.36 7.45 0.00
N ASP A 34 14.07 8.43 0.56
CA ASP A 34 14.33 8.44 2.00
C ASP A 34 13.08 8.76 2.80
N PHE A 35 12.24 9.67 2.31
CA PHE A 35 10.96 9.94 2.93
C PHE A 35 10.03 8.73 2.89
N VAL A 36 10.01 7.95 1.80
CA VAL A 36 9.29 6.66 1.75
C VAL A 36 9.76 5.73 2.86
N LYS A 37 11.06 5.62 3.14
CA LYS A 37 11.56 4.77 4.23
C LYS A 37 11.01 5.22 5.59
N LEU A 38 11.02 6.54 5.85
CA LEU A 38 10.46 7.11 7.09
C LEU A 38 8.95 6.86 7.18
N PHE A 39 8.22 7.13 6.11
CA PHE A 39 6.78 6.89 6.04
C PHE A 39 6.44 5.43 6.32
N ILE A 40 7.13 4.48 5.66
CA ILE A 40 6.90 3.05 5.83
C ILE A 40 7.07 2.61 7.28
N VAL A 41 8.09 3.08 7.99
CA VAL A 41 8.32 2.63 9.39
C VAL A 41 7.44 3.35 10.41
N SER A 42 6.83 4.49 10.04
CA SER A 42 5.93 5.24 10.91
C SER A 42 4.59 4.54 11.18
N SER A 43 3.99 4.85 12.33
CA SER A 43 2.62 4.48 12.69
C SER A 43 1.58 5.12 11.77
N VAL A 44 1.86 6.32 11.23
CA VAL A 44 0.98 7.05 10.31
C VAL A 44 0.62 6.19 9.11
N ARG A 45 1.58 5.46 8.55
CA ARG A 45 1.34 4.57 7.40
C ARG A 45 0.21 3.58 7.67
N LYS A 46 0.21 2.90 8.82
CA LYS A 46 -0.83 1.92 9.18
C LYS A 46 -2.19 2.60 9.38
N ARG A 47 -2.20 3.79 10.00
CA ARG A 47 -3.43 4.56 10.24
C ARG A 47 -4.06 5.03 8.92
N MET A 48 -3.25 5.47 7.96
CA MET A 48 -3.73 5.81 6.62
C MET A 48 -4.23 4.58 5.86
N GLU A 49 -3.52 3.45 5.91
CA GLU A 49 -3.92 2.19 5.26
C GLU A 49 -5.31 1.73 5.72
N ASN A 50 -5.59 1.88 7.01
CA ASN A 50 -6.84 1.47 7.65
C ASN A 50 -7.95 2.53 7.58
N GLY A 51 -7.68 3.68 6.96
CA GLY A 51 -8.69 4.72 6.78
C GLY A 51 -9.00 5.55 8.02
N GLU A 52 -8.05 5.71 8.95
CA GLU A 52 -8.28 6.46 10.19
C GLU A 52 -8.61 7.94 9.90
N PRO A 53 -9.78 8.45 10.32
CA PRO A 53 -10.22 9.80 9.98
C PRO A 53 -9.26 10.92 10.42
N SER A 54 -8.56 10.72 11.56
CA SER A 54 -7.58 11.70 12.07
C SER A 54 -6.45 11.95 11.06
N CYS A 55 -5.96 10.89 10.40
CA CYS A 55 -4.87 10.96 9.44
C CYS A 55 -5.37 11.31 8.04
N LEU A 56 -6.61 10.93 7.68
CA LEU A 56 -7.15 11.18 6.34
C LEU A 56 -7.79 12.56 6.19
N ALA A 57 -8.30 13.13 7.26
CA ALA A 57 -9.09 14.37 7.21
C ALA A 57 -8.86 15.33 8.39
N GLY A 58 -8.24 14.88 9.48
CA GLY A 58 -8.06 15.67 10.70
C GLY A 58 -6.74 16.43 10.81
N LYS A 59 -5.71 16.02 10.06
CA LYS A 59 -4.37 16.64 10.06
C LYS A 59 -4.01 17.15 8.68
N SER A 60 -3.29 18.26 8.63
CA SER A 60 -2.63 18.72 7.41
C SER A 60 -1.47 17.80 7.03
N GLY A 61 -1.08 17.80 5.75
CA GLY A 61 0.10 17.04 5.31
C GLY A 61 1.39 17.46 6.03
N ILE A 62 1.50 18.73 6.42
CA ILE A 62 2.63 19.27 7.20
C ILE A 62 2.70 18.63 8.60
N GLU A 63 1.57 18.56 9.30
CA GLU A 63 1.50 17.93 10.62
C GLU A 63 1.87 16.45 10.54
N ILE A 64 1.41 15.76 9.49
CA ILE A 64 1.77 14.35 9.26
C ILE A 64 3.27 14.19 9.02
N VAL A 65 3.90 15.03 8.19
CA VAL A 65 5.35 14.95 7.96
C VAL A 65 6.13 15.21 9.25
N ARG A 66 5.70 16.17 10.06
CA ARG A 66 6.31 16.44 11.37
C ARG A 66 6.20 15.23 12.30
N GLU A 67 5.02 14.62 12.38
CA GLU A 67 4.78 13.42 13.18
C GLU A 67 5.62 12.23 12.69
N ILE A 68 5.71 12.00 11.38
CA ILE A 68 6.56 10.95 10.81
C ILE A 68 8.02 11.18 11.20
N VAL A 69 8.54 12.40 11.05
CA VAL A 69 9.95 12.68 11.35
C VAL A 69 10.23 12.64 12.86
N GLU A 70 9.30 13.12 13.69
CA GLU A 70 9.42 13.02 15.14
C GLU A 70 9.42 11.56 15.60
N GLU A 71 8.49 10.75 15.11
CA GLU A 71 8.39 9.32 15.44
C GLU A 71 9.63 8.53 14.99
N THR A 72 10.15 8.81 13.80
CA THR A 72 11.18 7.98 13.16
C THR A 72 12.61 8.45 13.38
N LYS A 73 12.82 9.75 13.63
CA LYS A 73 14.15 10.33 13.86
C LYS A 73 14.32 10.93 15.27
N GLY A 74 13.24 11.04 16.06
CA GLY A 74 13.29 11.74 17.35
C GLY A 74 13.52 13.24 17.23
N GLN A 75 13.24 13.84 16.06
CA GLN A 75 13.54 15.24 15.75
C GLN A 75 12.27 16.02 15.45
N LYS A 76 12.19 17.25 15.98
CA LYS A 76 11.10 18.18 15.65
C LYS A 76 11.45 19.01 14.43
N LEU A 77 10.72 18.81 13.33
CA LEU A 77 10.83 19.65 12.14
C LEU A 77 10.23 21.04 12.38
N GLN A 78 11.08 22.06 12.33
CA GLN A 78 10.68 23.47 12.49
C GLN A 78 10.70 24.27 11.16
N ILE A 79 10.70 23.58 10.02
CA ILE A 79 10.74 24.24 8.71
C ILE A 79 9.42 24.97 8.47
N LYS A 80 9.49 26.29 8.28
CA LYS A 80 8.31 27.12 7.99
C LYS A 80 7.68 26.67 6.66
N PRO A 81 6.35 26.42 6.62
CA PRO A 81 5.65 26.17 5.38
C PRO A 81 5.84 27.33 4.40
N LYS A 82 5.86 27.02 3.10
CA LYS A 82 5.82 28.01 2.04
C LYS A 82 4.57 27.75 1.21
N ASP A 83 3.86 28.81 0.86
CA ASP A 83 2.68 28.70 0.01
C ASP A 83 3.05 28.20 -1.38
N ARG A 84 2.37 27.15 -1.82
CA ARG A 84 2.52 26.58 -3.15
C ARG A 84 1.15 26.29 -3.75
N PHE A 85 0.81 27.06 -4.78
CA PHE A 85 -0.50 26.98 -5.42
C PHE A 85 -0.59 25.92 -6.53
N LYS A 86 0.56 25.39 -7.01
CA LYS A 86 0.60 24.34 -8.05
C LYS A 86 0.89 22.98 -7.44
N ARG A 87 0.05 21.99 -7.78
CA ARG A 87 0.29 20.57 -7.48
C ARG A 87 1.59 20.13 -8.13
N SER A 88 2.55 19.73 -7.30
CA SER A 88 3.84 19.23 -7.76
C SER A 88 3.74 17.82 -8.31
N ARG A 89 4.85 17.35 -8.90
CA ARG A 89 5.02 15.93 -9.22
C ARG A 89 4.91 15.08 -7.97
N GLU A 90 5.51 15.50 -6.86
CA GLU A 90 5.54 14.78 -5.59
C GLU A 90 4.13 14.66 -4.99
N TYR A 91 3.33 15.73 -5.09
CA TYR A 91 1.91 15.71 -4.75
C TYR A 91 1.15 14.66 -5.56
N ARG A 92 1.33 14.68 -6.89
CA ARG A 92 0.63 13.76 -7.79
C ARG A 92 1.01 12.30 -7.51
N ILE A 93 2.27 12.03 -7.18
CA ILE A 93 2.74 10.70 -6.78
C ILE A 93 2.05 10.25 -5.49
N GLY A 94 2.03 11.10 -4.45
CA GLY A 94 1.31 10.81 -3.20
C GLY A 94 -0.18 10.57 -3.44
N TRP A 95 -0.82 11.42 -4.24
CA TRP A 95 -2.22 11.32 -4.61
C TRP A 95 -2.57 10.00 -5.33
N ALA A 96 -1.73 9.58 -6.28
CA ALA A 96 -1.90 8.34 -7.02
C ALA A 96 -1.59 7.10 -6.18
N ALA A 97 -0.55 7.15 -5.33
CA ALA A 97 -0.24 6.09 -4.39
C ALA A 97 -1.39 5.84 -3.41
N SER A 98 -2.01 6.91 -2.90
CA SER A 98 -3.19 6.82 -2.03
C SER A 98 -4.38 6.19 -2.74
N TYR A 99 -4.60 6.54 -4.02
CA TYR A 99 -5.65 5.92 -4.82
C TYR A 99 -5.43 4.41 -4.94
N TYR A 100 -4.24 4.01 -5.35
CA TYR A 100 -3.94 2.59 -5.57
C TYR A 100 -4.00 1.80 -4.26
N GLN A 101 -3.55 2.38 -3.15
CA GLN A 101 -3.69 1.78 -1.82
C GLN A 101 -5.17 1.54 -1.48
N TRP A 102 -6.02 2.56 -1.61
CA TRP A 102 -7.46 2.44 -1.36
C TRP A 102 -8.12 1.42 -2.30
N TYR A 103 -7.81 1.51 -3.59
CA TYR A 103 -8.36 0.67 -4.66
C TYR A 103 -8.03 -0.81 -4.45
N SER A 104 -6.77 -1.12 -4.13
CA SER A 104 -6.27 -2.49 -4.05
C SER A 104 -6.28 -3.09 -2.65
N GLY A 105 -6.44 -2.27 -1.61
CA GLY A 105 -6.27 -2.68 -0.21
C GLY A 105 -4.84 -3.11 0.14
N ARG A 106 -3.85 -2.91 -0.74
CA ARG A 106 -2.45 -3.28 -0.49
C ARG A 106 -1.81 -2.34 0.51
N LYS A 107 -0.83 -2.84 1.26
CA LYS A 107 -0.01 -2.00 2.14
C LYS A 107 0.91 -1.09 1.31
N TYR A 108 1.11 0.16 1.73
CA TYR A 108 2.08 1.08 1.15
C TYR A 108 3.48 0.49 1.11
N HIS A 109 3.85 -0.29 2.13
CA HIS A 109 5.11 -1.04 2.13
C HIS A 109 5.29 -1.88 0.86
N ASP A 110 4.28 -2.69 0.49
CA ASP A 110 4.38 -3.57 -0.67
C ASP A 110 4.31 -2.77 -1.99
N ILE A 111 3.55 -1.67 -2.02
CA ILE A 111 3.48 -0.75 -3.17
C ILE A 111 4.87 -0.15 -3.44
N PHE A 112 5.46 0.52 -2.46
CA PHE A 112 6.74 1.22 -2.63
C PHE A 112 7.94 0.27 -2.71
N LYS A 113 7.78 -1.00 -2.33
CA LYS A 113 8.79 -2.03 -2.57
C LYS A 113 8.77 -2.52 -4.02
N ALA A 114 7.59 -2.57 -4.65
CA ALA A 114 7.44 -2.98 -6.05
C ALA A 114 7.78 -1.84 -7.04
N ILE A 115 7.53 -0.59 -6.68
CA ILE A 115 7.87 0.58 -7.49
C ILE A 115 8.42 1.70 -6.60
N SER A 116 9.67 2.11 -6.83
CA SER A 116 10.30 3.13 -5.99
C SER A 116 9.71 4.52 -6.25
N PHE A 117 9.90 5.45 -5.31
CA PHE A 117 9.45 6.83 -5.53
C PHE A 117 10.16 7.47 -6.72
N GLU A 118 11.44 7.16 -6.91
CA GLU A 118 12.21 7.65 -8.05
C GLU A 118 11.68 7.11 -9.39
N ASP A 119 11.28 5.84 -9.45
CA ASP A 119 10.64 5.28 -10.66
C ASP A 119 9.33 6.00 -10.96
N LEU A 120 8.52 6.28 -9.94
CA LEU A 120 7.30 7.07 -10.08
C LEU A 120 7.59 8.49 -10.59
N GLN A 121 8.69 9.12 -10.13
CA GLN A 121 9.12 10.42 -10.64
C GLN A 121 9.53 10.37 -12.11
N LYS A 122 10.21 9.31 -12.56
CA LYS A 122 10.61 9.11 -13.96
C LYS A 122 9.40 8.91 -14.87
N MET A 123 8.36 8.25 -14.37
CA MET A 123 7.11 7.98 -15.11
C MET A 123 6.11 9.14 -15.08
N TYR A 124 6.40 10.21 -14.34
CA TYR A 124 5.43 11.29 -14.08
C TYR A 124 4.84 11.90 -15.34
N TYR A 125 5.67 12.29 -16.32
CA TYR A 125 5.19 12.94 -17.54
C TYR A 125 4.26 12.05 -18.36
N THR A 126 4.46 10.73 -18.32
CA THR A 126 3.60 9.77 -19.01
C THR A 126 2.25 9.57 -18.30
N LEU A 127 2.20 9.77 -16.97
CA LEU A 127 1.04 9.39 -16.15
C LEU A 127 0.19 10.56 -15.67
N HIS A 128 0.75 11.77 -15.59
CA HIS A 128 0.05 12.90 -14.98
C HIS A 128 -1.14 13.43 -15.79
N GLU A 129 -1.18 13.16 -17.10
CA GLU A 129 -2.32 13.45 -17.99
C GLU A 129 -3.19 12.20 -18.26
N ALA A 130 -2.72 11.02 -17.87
CA ALA A 130 -3.43 9.77 -18.09
C ALA A 130 -4.51 9.58 -17.02
N ASP A 131 -5.53 8.80 -17.38
CA ASP A 131 -6.51 8.34 -16.39
C ASP A 131 -5.84 7.51 -15.29
N ILE A 132 -6.33 7.65 -14.06
CA ILE A 132 -5.76 7.00 -12.88
C ILE A 132 -5.75 5.46 -13.01
N THR A 133 -6.63 4.87 -13.82
CA THR A 133 -6.60 3.43 -14.14
C THR A 133 -5.29 2.99 -14.78
N LYS A 134 -4.63 3.86 -15.56
CA LYS A 134 -3.32 3.53 -16.16
C LYS A 134 -2.24 3.38 -15.09
N PHE A 135 -2.30 4.20 -14.04
CA PHE A 135 -1.43 4.05 -12.89
C PHE A 135 -1.67 2.71 -12.20
N VAL A 136 -2.95 2.32 -12.02
CA VAL A 136 -3.31 1.02 -11.44
C VAL A 136 -2.69 -0.13 -12.25
N ASP A 137 -2.85 -0.14 -13.57
CA ASP A 137 -2.31 -1.20 -14.45
C ASP A 137 -0.78 -1.35 -14.33
N ILE A 138 -0.07 -0.22 -14.26
CA ILE A 138 1.38 -0.18 -14.14
C ILE A 138 1.83 -0.73 -12.78
N VAL A 139 1.21 -0.25 -11.70
CA VAL A 139 1.58 -0.68 -10.35
C VAL A 139 1.21 -2.15 -10.16
N ASP A 140 0.07 -2.62 -10.68
CA ASP A 140 -0.29 -4.05 -10.67
C ASP A 140 0.73 -4.91 -11.42
N SER A 141 1.21 -4.43 -12.57
CA SER A 141 2.25 -5.13 -13.34
C SER A 141 3.56 -5.20 -12.54
N LYS A 142 3.96 -4.10 -11.91
CA LYS A 142 5.16 -4.04 -11.06
C LYS A 142 5.05 -4.92 -9.81
N ILE A 143 3.88 -4.96 -9.17
CA ILE A 143 3.60 -5.86 -8.05
C ILE A 143 3.73 -7.32 -8.48
N LYS A 144 3.21 -7.71 -9.65
CA LYS A 144 3.30 -9.08 -10.17
C LYS A 144 4.74 -9.48 -10.50
N GLU A 145 5.50 -8.55 -11.09
CA GLU A 145 6.93 -8.72 -11.40
C GLU A 145 7.75 -8.88 -10.11
N HIS A 146 7.52 -8.02 -9.12
CA HIS A 146 8.26 -8.00 -7.86
C HIS A 146 7.89 -9.14 -6.90
N PHE A 147 6.62 -9.55 -6.88
CA PHE A 147 6.11 -10.64 -6.05
C PHE A 147 5.57 -11.78 -6.92
N PRO A 148 6.46 -12.57 -7.56
CA PRO A 148 6.05 -13.67 -8.44
C PRO A 148 5.37 -14.81 -7.67
N GLU A 149 5.59 -14.89 -6.36
CA GLU A 149 5.00 -15.89 -5.49
C GLU A 149 3.66 -15.45 -4.89
N THR A 150 2.90 -16.41 -4.36
CA THR A 150 1.71 -16.12 -3.55
C THR A 150 2.12 -15.58 -2.17
N ASN A 151 1.22 -14.84 -1.51
CA ASN A 151 1.48 -14.38 -0.15
C ASN A 151 1.70 -15.56 0.80
N LEU A 152 0.90 -16.63 0.66
CA LEU A 152 1.06 -17.87 1.41
C LEU A 152 2.48 -18.42 1.27
N LYS A 153 2.99 -18.60 0.05
CA LYS A 153 4.34 -19.12 -0.17
C LYS A 153 5.40 -18.20 0.41
N ARG A 154 5.29 -16.89 0.14
CA ARG A 154 6.23 -15.87 0.65
C ARG A 154 6.32 -15.88 2.18
N ILE A 155 5.17 -15.86 2.85
CA ILE A 155 5.10 -15.84 4.31
C ILE A 155 5.60 -17.17 4.86
N ARG A 156 5.15 -18.30 4.33
CA ARG A 156 5.62 -19.63 4.74
C ARG A 156 7.14 -19.73 4.70
N THR A 157 7.76 -19.34 3.57
CA THR A 157 9.22 -19.39 3.43
C THR A 157 9.95 -18.39 4.33
N ALA A 158 9.37 -17.21 4.60
CA ALA A 158 9.96 -16.23 5.49
C ALA A 158 9.99 -16.72 6.96
N TYR A 159 9.01 -17.52 7.36
CA TYR A 159 8.96 -18.18 8.67
C TYR A 159 9.73 -19.52 8.70
N GLY A 160 10.37 -19.93 7.60
CA GLY A 160 11.19 -21.13 7.55
C GLY A 160 10.42 -22.46 7.47
N PHE A 161 9.10 -22.44 7.27
CA PHE A 161 8.29 -23.65 7.17
C PHE A 161 8.43 -24.34 5.80
N THR A 162 8.53 -25.66 5.79
CA THR A 162 8.20 -26.50 4.64
C THR A 162 6.68 -26.56 4.44
N GLN A 163 6.24 -27.02 3.26
CA GLN A 163 4.80 -27.24 3.02
C GLN A 163 4.22 -28.33 3.92
N VAL A 164 5.03 -29.33 4.30
CA VAL A 164 4.63 -30.44 5.18
C VAL A 164 4.45 -29.93 6.60
N GLU A 165 5.43 -29.22 7.16
CA GLU A 165 5.33 -28.66 8.52
C GLU A 165 4.14 -27.69 8.64
N LEU A 166 3.91 -26.84 7.63
CA LEU A 166 2.74 -25.97 7.62
C LEU A 166 1.43 -26.77 7.62
N ALA A 167 1.36 -27.87 6.87
CA ALA A 167 0.18 -28.72 6.84
C ALA A 167 -0.11 -29.33 8.22
N GLU A 168 0.94 -29.82 8.89
CA GLU A 168 0.85 -30.40 10.23
C GLU A 168 0.44 -29.36 11.27
N CYS A 169 1.07 -28.18 11.29
CA CYS A 169 0.77 -27.13 12.27
C CYS A 169 -0.61 -26.48 12.06
N SER A 170 -1.05 -26.32 10.82
CA SER A 170 -2.32 -25.63 10.50
C SER A 170 -3.54 -26.56 10.44
N GLY A 171 -3.32 -27.87 10.34
CA GLY A 171 -4.39 -28.84 10.06
C GLY A 171 -4.95 -28.76 8.63
N VAL A 172 -4.38 -27.91 7.76
CA VAL A 172 -4.75 -27.81 6.35
C VAL A 172 -3.98 -28.85 5.55
N SER A 173 -4.65 -29.62 4.69
CA SER A 173 -3.97 -30.67 3.93
C SER A 173 -2.83 -30.15 3.05
N LEU A 174 -1.74 -30.91 2.97
CA LEU A 174 -0.58 -30.61 2.12
C LEU A 174 -0.98 -30.29 0.68
N ARG A 175 -1.92 -31.07 0.13
CA ARG A 175 -2.47 -30.84 -1.22
C ARG A 175 -3.13 -29.47 -1.35
N SER A 176 -3.89 -29.02 -0.35
CA SER A 176 -4.52 -27.69 -0.40
C SER A 176 -3.47 -26.59 -0.35
N ILE A 177 -2.47 -26.68 0.52
CA ILE A 177 -1.36 -25.72 0.59
C ILE A 177 -0.65 -25.62 -0.78
N GLN A 178 -0.28 -26.75 -1.37
CA GLN A 178 0.35 -26.81 -2.70
C GLN A 178 -0.52 -26.14 -3.77
N MET A 179 -1.83 -26.46 -3.80
CA MET A 179 -2.75 -25.87 -4.78
C MET A 179 -2.90 -24.36 -4.62
N TYR A 180 -2.91 -23.84 -3.38
CA TYR A 180 -2.93 -22.40 -3.14
C TYR A 180 -1.63 -21.74 -3.58
N GLU A 181 -0.47 -22.32 -3.25
CA GLU A 181 0.84 -21.74 -3.61
C GLU A 181 1.09 -21.73 -5.12
N GLN A 182 0.61 -22.74 -5.83
CA GLN A 182 0.70 -22.87 -7.28
C GLN A 182 -0.39 -22.10 -8.03
N ARG A 183 -1.29 -21.40 -7.32
CA ARG A 183 -2.45 -20.68 -7.88
C ARG A 183 -3.50 -21.57 -8.58
N ASN A 184 -3.43 -22.88 -8.39
CA ASN A 184 -4.46 -23.82 -8.85
C ASN A 184 -5.76 -23.70 -8.05
N LYS A 185 -5.67 -23.24 -6.80
CA LYS A 185 -6.81 -22.77 -6.00
C LYS A 185 -6.62 -21.32 -5.59
N ASN A 186 -7.72 -20.57 -5.59
CA ASN A 186 -7.71 -19.20 -5.10
C ASN A 186 -7.88 -19.18 -3.58
N ILE A 187 -6.84 -18.76 -2.86
CA ILE A 187 -6.87 -18.65 -1.39
C ILE A 187 -7.93 -17.64 -0.90
N ASN A 188 -8.29 -16.64 -1.71
CA ASN A 188 -9.36 -15.68 -1.40
C ASN A 188 -10.75 -16.34 -1.35
N LYS A 189 -10.87 -17.56 -1.89
CA LYS A 189 -12.09 -18.38 -1.88
C LYS A 189 -11.98 -19.58 -0.95
N ALA A 190 -10.91 -19.68 -0.16
CA ALA A 190 -10.79 -20.71 0.86
C ALA A 190 -11.79 -20.46 2.00
N SER A 191 -12.11 -21.49 2.78
CA SER A 191 -12.96 -21.29 3.96
C SER A 191 -12.27 -20.36 4.95
N VAL A 192 -13.07 -19.61 5.71
CA VAL A 192 -12.58 -18.74 6.78
C VAL A 192 -11.69 -19.51 7.74
N ASP A 193 -12.10 -20.73 8.14
CA ASP A 193 -11.31 -21.60 9.01
C ASP A 193 -9.94 -21.94 8.42
N THR A 194 -9.86 -22.23 7.12
CA THR A 194 -8.59 -22.54 6.45
C THR A 194 -7.63 -21.35 6.52
N VAL A 195 -8.10 -20.16 6.15
CA VAL A 195 -7.27 -18.96 6.13
C VAL A 195 -6.90 -18.55 7.56
N TYR A 196 -7.81 -18.68 8.52
CA TYR A 196 -7.58 -18.37 9.92
C TYR A 196 -6.55 -19.30 10.54
N SER A 197 -6.64 -20.61 10.32
CA SER A 197 -5.65 -21.57 10.80
C SER A 197 -4.25 -21.31 10.25
N LEU A 198 -4.14 -20.99 8.95
CA LEU A 198 -2.86 -20.61 8.35
C LEU A 198 -2.32 -19.31 8.96
N ALA A 199 -3.17 -18.28 9.11
CA ALA A 199 -2.77 -16.99 9.67
C ALA A 199 -2.28 -17.13 11.12
N LYS A 200 -2.96 -17.97 11.90
CA LYS A 200 -2.60 -18.27 13.29
C LYS A 200 -1.23 -18.91 13.43
N VAL A 201 -0.87 -19.86 12.56
CA VAL A 201 0.48 -20.48 12.55
C VAL A 201 1.57 -19.44 12.29
N PHE A 202 1.31 -18.47 11.41
CA PHE A 202 2.27 -17.42 11.09
C PHE A 202 2.21 -16.21 12.03
N GLY A 203 1.25 -16.13 12.94
CA GLY A 203 1.03 -14.92 13.74
C GLY A 203 0.73 -13.67 12.89
N CYS A 204 0.14 -13.83 11.70
CA CYS A 204 -0.25 -12.73 10.82
C CYS A 204 -1.78 -12.60 10.76
N THR A 205 -2.28 -11.58 10.05
CA THR A 205 -3.73 -11.43 9.84
C THR A 205 -4.19 -12.23 8.64
N MET A 206 -5.50 -12.51 8.53
CA MET A 206 -6.03 -13.22 7.37
C MET A 206 -5.79 -12.43 6.07
N GLU A 207 -5.87 -11.10 6.17
CA GLU A 207 -5.60 -10.11 5.11
C GLU A 207 -4.16 -10.20 4.58
N ASP A 208 -3.21 -10.64 5.39
CA ASP A 208 -1.83 -10.85 4.93
C ASP A 208 -1.73 -12.04 3.96
N LEU A 209 -2.58 -13.06 4.12
CA LEU A 209 -2.59 -14.26 3.29
C LEU A 209 -3.41 -14.07 2.01
N ILE A 210 -4.55 -13.40 2.11
CA ILE A 210 -5.43 -13.15 0.96
C ILE A 210 -4.95 -11.95 0.17
N LYS A 211 -5.13 -12.00 -1.15
CA LYS A 211 -4.91 -10.85 -2.02
C LYS A 211 -6.28 -10.26 -2.32
N ILE A 212 -6.55 -9.02 -1.92
CA ILE A 212 -7.72 -8.30 -2.39
C ILE A 212 -7.49 -8.01 -3.89
N TYR A 213 -7.83 -8.96 -4.76
CA TYR A 213 -7.91 -8.74 -6.20
C TYR A 213 -9.36 -8.50 -6.56
N VAL A 214 -9.58 -7.37 -7.24
CA VAL A 214 -10.84 -7.07 -7.92
C VAL A 214 -10.57 -7.16 -9.41
N SER A 215 -11.34 -7.97 -10.13
CA SER A 215 -11.41 -7.90 -11.58
C SER A 215 -12.08 -6.58 -11.97
N VAL A 216 -11.41 -5.75 -12.76
CA VAL A 216 -12.00 -4.54 -13.33
C VAL A 216 -13.08 -4.94 -14.34
N SER A 217 -14.34 -4.84 -13.94
CA SER A 217 -15.40 -4.53 -14.90
C SER A 217 -15.15 -3.09 -15.34
N LYS A 218 -14.88 -2.86 -16.63
CA LYS A 218 -14.73 -1.50 -17.19
C LYS A 218 -16.04 -0.72 -16.99
N GLY A 219 -16.15 -0.03 -15.87
CA GLY A 219 -17.25 0.88 -15.54
C GLY A 219 -16.75 2.30 -15.62
N SER A 220 -17.26 3.05 -16.59
CA SER A 220 -16.96 4.45 -16.91
C SER A 220 -17.08 5.32 -15.65
N HIS A 221 -15.96 5.83 -15.14
CA HIS A 221 -15.98 6.89 -14.12
C HIS A 221 -15.65 8.21 -14.81
N SER A 222 -16.69 9.03 -14.94
CA SER A 222 -16.66 10.41 -15.40
C SER A 222 -15.86 11.26 -14.40
N ASN A 223 -14.70 11.75 -14.81
CA ASN A 223 -13.99 12.82 -14.10
C ASN A 223 -14.79 14.12 -14.17
N ARG A 224 -15.17 14.66 -13.01
CA ARG A 224 -15.36 16.10 -12.78
C ARG A 224 -14.53 16.49 -11.56
#